data_AF-A0A3D2F7W3-F1
#
_entry.id   AF-A0A3D2F7W3-F1
#
_cell.length_a   1.000
_cell.length_b   1.000
_cell.length_c   1.000
_cell.angle_alpha   90.00
_cell.angle_beta   90.00
_cell.angle_gamma   90.00
#
_symmetry.space_group_name_H-M   'P 1'
#
loop_
_entity.id
_entity.type
_entity.pdbx_description
1 polymer ?
#
loop_
_entity_poly.entity_id
_entity_poly.type
_entity_poly.pdbx_seq_one_letter_code
_entity_poly.pdbx_strand_id
1 'polypeptide(L)'
;DAESLATDLMTRIEDVMPVVVVPLLARALLAGDLPCDDTNLQAVLDAQLSASTVKTSIVPPSELIAVANHALAQLAEREIVELKDGAWSILPNNRPVLTFYASSIAHYYKGQEGA
;
A
#
# COMPACT_ATOMS: atom_id res chain seq x y z
N ASP A 1 17.58 7.21 -14.71
CA ASP A 1 17.68 6.33 -13.52
C ASP A 1 16.30 6.05 -12.94
N ALA A 2 15.96 4.78 -12.74
CA ALA A 2 14.66 4.37 -12.23
C ALA A 2 14.41 4.87 -10.79
N GLU A 3 15.47 4.97 -9.99
CA GLU A 3 15.43 5.51 -8.62
C GLU A 3 15.10 7.01 -8.61
N SER A 4 15.75 7.79 -9.47
CA SER A 4 15.50 9.25 -9.54
C SER A 4 14.10 9.59 -10.03
N LEU A 5 13.53 8.80 -10.94
CA LEU A 5 12.15 8.98 -11.42
C LEU A 5 11.14 8.62 -10.31
N ALA A 6 11.42 7.60 -9.52
CA ALA A 6 10.60 7.21 -8.38
C ALA A 6 10.64 8.29 -7.28
N THR A 7 11.81 8.86 -6.98
CA THR A 7 11.96 9.95 -6.00
C THR A 7 11.17 11.20 -6.39
N ASP A 8 11.20 11.61 -7.65
CA ASP A 8 10.48 12.79 -8.13
C ASP A 8 8.94 12.57 -8.10
N LEU A 9 8.51 11.32 -8.31
CA LEU A 9 7.11 10.89 -8.09
C LEU A 9 6.70 10.99 -6.62
N MET A 10 7.60 10.67 -5.68
CA MET A 10 7.35 10.70 -4.24
C MET A 10 7.25 12.11 -3.67
N THR A 11 8.10 13.03 -4.11
CA THR A 11 8.04 14.44 -3.67
C THR A 11 6.69 15.08 -4.02
N ARG A 12 5.98 14.58 -5.03
CA ARG A 12 4.61 15.01 -5.39
C ARG A 12 3.49 14.26 -4.65
N ILE A 13 3.82 13.27 -3.83
CA ILE A 13 2.89 12.42 -3.04
C ILE A 13 3.01 12.69 -1.53
N GLU A 14 4.13 13.30 -1.09
CA GLU A 14 4.51 13.44 0.33
C GLU A 14 3.68 14.46 1.13
N ASP A 15 2.89 15.32 0.51
CA ASP A 15 2.34 16.49 1.20
C ASP A 15 1.07 16.21 2.05
N VAL A 16 0.40 15.06 1.90
CA VAL A 16 -0.94 14.86 2.54
C VAL A 16 -1.20 13.46 3.13
N MET A 17 -0.34 12.44 2.90
CA MET A 17 -0.71 11.05 3.21
C MET A 17 0.01 10.46 4.44
N PRO A 18 -0.69 9.75 5.36
CA PRO A 18 -0.04 9.04 6.45
C PRO A 18 0.93 7.99 5.90
N VAL A 19 2.20 8.16 6.25
CA VAL A 19 3.41 7.55 5.67
C VAL A 19 3.44 6.00 5.67
N VAL A 20 2.43 5.32 6.23
CA VAL A 20 2.42 3.85 6.38
C VAL A 20 1.27 3.14 5.63
N VAL A 21 0.16 3.80 5.30
CA VAL A 21 -0.97 3.13 4.62
C VAL A 21 -0.65 2.82 3.16
N VAL A 22 0.00 3.75 2.44
CA VAL A 22 0.41 3.51 1.04
C VAL A 22 1.43 2.36 0.93
N PRO A 23 2.50 2.30 1.74
CA PRO A 23 3.38 1.13 1.79
C PRO A 23 2.67 -0.20 2.08
N LEU A 24 1.67 -0.20 2.96
CA LEU A 24 0.88 -1.38 3.29
C LEU A 24 0.05 -1.85 2.07
N LEU A 25 -0.66 -0.92 1.43
CA LEU A 25 -1.42 -1.17 0.20
C LEU A 25 -0.51 -1.63 -0.93
N ALA A 26 0.65 -1.01 -1.10
CA ALA A 26 1.62 -1.37 -2.12
C ALA A 26 2.11 -2.82 -1.93
N ARG A 27 2.42 -3.23 -0.68
CA ARG A 27 2.78 -4.62 -0.37
C ARG A 27 1.64 -5.58 -0.71
N ALA A 28 0.42 -5.23 -0.36
CA ALA A 28 -0.76 -6.05 -0.60
C ALA A 28 -1.05 -6.20 -2.12
N LEU A 29 -1.05 -5.10 -2.87
CA LEU A 29 -1.19 -5.06 -4.34
C LEU A 29 -0.10 -5.87 -5.07
N LEU A 30 1.13 -5.88 -4.54
CA LEU A 30 2.23 -6.67 -5.13
C LEU A 30 2.05 -8.17 -4.91
N ALA A 31 1.32 -8.56 -3.86
CA ALA A 31 0.98 -9.95 -3.55
C ALA A 31 -0.25 -10.43 -4.35
N GLY A 32 -1.15 -9.53 -4.73
CA GLY A 32 -2.31 -9.80 -5.56
C GLY A 32 -3.27 -8.62 -5.61
N ASP A 33 -4.30 -8.70 -6.45
CA ASP A 33 -5.31 -7.65 -6.57
C ASP A 33 -6.06 -7.46 -5.25
N LEU A 34 -6.44 -6.22 -4.95
CA LEU A 34 -7.20 -5.90 -3.74
C LEU A 34 -8.69 -5.81 -4.03
N PRO A 35 -9.56 -6.37 -3.17
CA PRO A 35 -11.00 -6.18 -3.30
C PRO A 35 -11.36 -4.70 -3.15
N CYS A 36 -12.38 -4.24 -3.88
CA CYS A 36 -12.90 -2.88 -3.73
C CYS A 36 -13.91 -2.73 -2.59
N ASP A 37 -14.41 -3.84 -2.03
CA ASP A 37 -15.35 -3.80 -0.91
C ASP A 37 -14.61 -3.65 0.42
N ASP A 38 -15.14 -2.79 1.28
CA ASP A 38 -14.54 -2.43 2.56
C ASP A 38 -14.29 -3.64 3.48
N THR A 39 -15.17 -4.65 3.44
CA THR A 39 -15.07 -5.81 4.34
C THR A 39 -13.90 -6.70 3.98
N ASN A 40 -13.78 -7.07 2.70
CA ASN A 40 -12.68 -7.89 2.23
C ASN A 40 -11.37 -7.09 2.21
N LEU A 41 -11.42 -5.78 1.92
CA LEU A 41 -10.24 -4.92 2.00
C LEU A 41 -9.71 -4.85 3.44
N GLN A 42 -10.60 -4.69 4.43
CA GLN A 42 -10.25 -4.73 5.84
C GLN A 42 -9.58 -6.04 6.21
N ALA A 43 -10.15 -7.19 5.79
CA ALA A 43 -9.56 -8.50 6.06
C ALA A 43 -8.14 -8.65 5.48
N VAL A 44 -7.90 -8.13 4.27
CA VAL A 44 -6.57 -8.14 3.64
C VAL A 44 -5.59 -7.27 4.43
N LEU A 45 -5.99 -6.06 4.81
CA LEU A 45 -5.13 -5.13 5.57
C LEU A 45 -4.82 -5.66 6.98
N ASP A 46 -5.81 -6.24 7.66
CA ASP A 46 -5.61 -6.86 8.98
C ASP A 46 -4.64 -8.04 8.91
N ALA A 47 -4.72 -8.87 7.85
CA ALA A 47 -3.78 -9.96 7.64
C ALA A 47 -2.34 -9.44 7.41
N GLN A 48 -2.17 -8.36 6.65
CA GLN A 48 -0.87 -7.71 6.45
C GLN A 48 -0.32 -7.14 7.76
N LEU A 49 -1.14 -6.43 8.53
CA LEU A 49 -0.75 -5.87 9.82
C LEU A 49 -0.40 -6.96 10.84
N SER A 50 -1.19 -8.03 10.92
CA SER A 50 -0.94 -9.18 11.79
C SER A 50 0.37 -9.91 11.47
N ALA A 51 0.78 -9.91 10.19
CA ALA A 51 2.06 -10.46 9.75
C ALA A 51 3.25 -9.51 9.99
N SER A 52 3.00 -8.25 10.34
CA SER A 52 4.04 -7.27 10.63
C SER A 52 4.40 -7.25 12.11
N THR A 53 5.63 -6.86 12.44
CA THR A 53 6.04 -6.60 13.82
C THR A 53 5.60 -5.22 14.32
N VAL A 54 4.82 -4.48 13.53
CA VAL A 54 4.34 -3.14 13.87
C VAL A 54 3.29 -3.26 14.96
N LYS A 55 3.64 -2.85 16.19
CA LYS A 55 2.72 -2.85 17.35
C LYS A 55 1.94 -1.55 17.52
N THR A 56 2.30 -0.51 16.76
CA THR A 56 1.66 0.81 16.81
C THR A 56 1.02 1.06 15.46
N SER A 57 -0.30 0.94 15.40
CA SER A 57 -1.06 1.48 14.28
C SER A 57 -1.01 3.00 14.36
N ILE A 58 -0.45 3.65 13.35
CA ILE A 58 -0.43 5.13 13.23
C ILE A 58 -1.84 5.66 12.94
N VAL A 59 -2.72 4.79 12.40
CA VAL A 59 -4.14 5.08 12.13
C VAL A 59 -5.00 4.26 13.09
N PRO A 60 -6.01 4.84 13.75
CA PRO A 60 -6.92 4.05 14.57
C PRO A 60 -7.65 3.01 13.70
N PRO A 61 -7.91 1.78 14.20
CA PRO A 61 -8.52 0.71 13.40
C PRO A 61 -9.83 1.13 12.73
N SER A 62 -10.60 2.00 13.37
CA SER A 62 -11.86 2.56 12.84
C SER A 62 -11.69 3.45 11.60
N GLU A 63 -10.49 4.00 11.37
CA GLU A 63 -10.21 4.91 10.24
C GLU A 63 -9.38 4.24 9.14
N LEU A 64 -8.84 3.04 9.37
CA LEU A 64 -7.92 2.37 8.44
C LEU A 64 -8.52 2.24 7.04
N ILE A 65 -9.79 1.83 6.94
CA ILE A 65 -10.45 1.65 5.65
C ILE A 65 -10.75 2.96 4.95
N ALA A 66 -11.18 3.98 5.69
CA ALA A 66 -11.39 5.31 5.11
C ALA A 66 -10.09 5.86 4.51
N VAL A 67 -8.98 5.72 5.24
CA VAL A 67 -7.65 6.15 4.77
C VAL A 67 -7.16 5.27 3.61
N ALA A 68 -7.39 3.95 3.64
CA ALA A 68 -7.00 3.04 2.57
C ALA A 68 -7.76 3.32 1.27
N ASN A 69 -9.07 3.52 1.33
CA ASN A 69 -9.89 3.89 0.18
C ASN A 69 -9.47 5.24 -0.40
N HIS A 70 -9.19 6.22 0.47
CA HIS A 70 -8.66 7.51 0.02
C HIS A 70 -7.30 7.37 -0.68
N ALA A 71 -6.40 6.54 -0.14
CA ALA A 71 -5.11 6.26 -0.76
C ALA A 71 -5.26 5.56 -2.12
N LEU A 72 -6.15 4.56 -2.24
CA LEU A 72 -6.43 3.85 -3.49
C LEU A 72 -6.98 4.80 -4.55
N ALA A 73 -7.88 5.71 -4.17
CA ALA A 73 -8.39 6.75 -5.07
C ALA A 73 -7.26 7.66 -5.58
N GLN A 74 -6.36 8.12 -4.71
CA GLN A 74 -5.22 8.93 -5.14
C GLN A 74 -4.22 8.17 -6.03
N LEU A 75 -4.00 6.87 -5.77
CA LEU A 75 -3.18 6.03 -6.63
C LEU A 75 -3.84 5.84 -8.01
N ALA A 76 -5.16 5.76 -8.06
CA ALA A 76 -5.93 5.64 -9.29
C ALA A 76 -5.91 6.93 -10.11
N GLU A 77 -6.10 8.09 -9.47
CA GLU A 77 -5.98 9.41 -10.10
C GLU A 77 -4.61 9.65 -10.74
N ARG A 78 -3.57 9.01 -10.19
CA ARG A 78 -2.19 9.08 -10.70
C ARG A 78 -1.84 7.96 -11.68
N GLU A 79 -2.84 7.18 -12.11
CA GLU A 79 -2.68 6.08 -13.05
C GLU A 79 -1.66 5.02 -12.57
N ILE A 80 -1.56 4.79 -11.25
CA ILE A 80 -0.68 3.76 -10.65
C ILE A 80 -1.43 2.43 -10.50
N VAL A 81 -2.70 2.51 -10.14
CA VAL A 81 -3.62 1.36 -10.03
C VAL A 81 -4.88 1.62 -10.84
N GLU A 82 -5.60 0.57 -11.18
CA GLU A 82 -6.92 0.65 -11.80
C GLU A 82 -7.93 -0.20 -11.03
N LEU A 83 -9.19 0.25 -10.97
CA LEU A 83 -10.30 -0.55 -10.47
C LEU A 83 -10.96 -1.26 -11.65
N LYS A 84 -10.86 -2.59 -11.69
CA LYS A 84 -11.44 -3.41 -12.75
C LYS A 84 -12.10 -4.64 -12.15
N ASP A 85 -13.31 -4.96 -12.61
CA ASP A 85 -14.07 -6.14 -12.18
C ASP A 85 -14.23 -6.26 -10.64
N GLY A 86 -14.29 -5.13 -9.94
CA GLY A 86 -14.42 -5.08 -8.47
C GLY A 86 -13.10 -5.27 -7.71
N ALA A 87 -11.95 -5.22 -8.38
CA ALA A 87 -10.65 -5.33 -7.76
C ALA A 87 -9.68 -4.23 -8.23
N TRP A 88 -8.88 -3.72 -7.29
CA TRP A 88 -7.77 -2.82 -7.55
C TRP A 88 -6.55 -3.62 -8.02
N SER A 89 -6.06 -3.30 -9.21
CA SER A 89 -4.93 -3.96 -9.85
C SER A 89 -3.81 -2.96 -10.14
N ILE A 90 -2.56 -3.42 -10.12
CA ILE A 90 -1.39 -2.59 -10.47
C ILE A 90 -1.34 -2.38 -11.98
N LEU A 91 -1.21 -1.13 -12.42
CA LEU A 91 -0.91 -0.85 -13.83
C LEU A 91 0.53 -1.26 -14.16
N PRO A 92 0.79 -2.01 -15.25
CA PRO A 92 2.07 -2.68 -15.50
C PRO A 92 3.32 -1.78 -15.38
N ASN A 93 3.21 -0.53 -15.84
CA ASN A 93 4.31 0.44 -15.85
C ASN A 93 4.66 0.99 -14.46
N ASN A 94 3.79 0.78 -13.46
CA ASN A 94 3.90 1.39 -12.14
C ASN A 94 4.25 0.40 -11.02
N ARG A 95 4.45 -0.89 -11.37
CA ARG A 95 4.97 -1.91 -10.44
C ARG A 95 6.26 -1.49 -9.73
N PRO A 96 7.24 -0.80 -10.37
CA PRO A 96 8.44 -0.34 -9.68
C PRO A 96 8.15 0.67 -8.56
N VAL A 97 7.19 1.57 -8.76
CA VAL A 97 6.80 2.58 -7.76
C VAL A 97 6.23 1.91 -6.51
N LEU A 98 5.30 0.97 -6.68
CA LEU A 98 4.75 0.21 -5.55
C LEU A 98 5.80 -0.69 -4.89
N THR A 99 6.74 -1.26 -5.65
CA THR A 99 7.85 -2.05 -5.10
C THR A 99 8.71 -1.21 -4.16
N PHE A 100 8.99 0.03 -4.55
CA PHE A 100 9.72 0.97 -3.70
C PHE A 100 8.93 1.25 -2.40
N TYR A 101 7.64 1.59 -2.50
CA TYR A 101 6.81 1.83 -1.31
C TYR A 101 6.75 0.63 -0.38
N ALA A 102 6.57 -0.58 -0.89
CA ALA A 102 6.57 -1.79 -0.07
C ALA A 102 7.93 -2.06 0.59
N SER A 103 9.02 -1.67 -0.07
CA SER A 103 10.39 -1.85 0.45
C SER A 103 10.67 -0.98 1.68
N SER A 104 10.04 0.20 1.79
CA SER A 104 10.26 1.10 2.94
C SER A 104 9.77 0.48 4.27
N ILE A 105 8.75 -0.37 4.22
CA ILE A 105 8.21 -1.08 5.39
C ILE A 105 8.69 -2.54 5.48
N ALA A 106 9.50 -3.02 4.54
CA ALA A 106 9.90 -4.43 4.48
C ALA A 106 10.61 -4.92 5.75
N HIS A 107 11.34 -4.05 6.44
CA HIS A 107 12.02 -4.36 7.70
C HIS A 107 11.04 -4.72 8.84
N TYR A 108 9.78 -4.28 8.79
CA TYR A 108 8.74 -4.71 9.73
C TYR A 108 8.25 -6.14 9.52
N TYR A 109 8.64 -6.77 8.41
CA TYR A 109 8.27 -8.15 8.08
C TYR A 109 9.45 -9.11 8.17
N LYS A 110 10.68 -8.59 8.39
CA LYS A 110 11.93 -9.39 8.45
C LYS A 110 12.15 -10.11 9.80
N GLY A 111 11.09 -10.31 10.59
CA GLY A 111 11.13 -11.03 11.87
C GLY A 111 10.82 -12.54 11.81
N GLN A 112 10.59 -13.11 10.63
CA GLN A 112 10.42 -14.56 10.43
C GLN A 112 11.65 -15.22 9.77
N GLU A 113 12.86 -14.71 10.03
CA GLU A 113 14.10 -15.45 9.80
C GLU A 113 14.73 -15.77 11.16
N GLY A 114 14.31 -16.90 11.73
CA GLY A 114 14.78 -17.40 13.01
C GLY A 114 13.89 -18.54 13.48
N ALA A 115 14.33 -19.76 13.19
CA ALA A 115 13.80 -21.02 13.71
C ALA A 115 13.75 -21.06 15.25
#